data_AF-A0A268QV36-F1
#
_entry.id   AF-A0A268QV36-F1
#
_cell.length_a   1.000
_cell.length_b   1.000
_cell.length_c   1.000
_cell.angle_alpha   90.00
_cell.angle_beta   90.00
_cell.angle_gamma   90.00
#
_symmetry.space_group_name_H-M   'P 1'
#
loop_
_entity.id
_entity.type
_entity.pdbx_description
1 polymer ?
#
loop_
_entity_poly.entity_id
_entity_poly.type
_entity_poly.pdbx_seq_one_letter_code
_entity_poly.pdbx_strand_id
1 'polypeptide(L)' 'LDAVFNHCGEEFPPFQDVLKNGESSAYKDWFHFSLNQSHESPQYHTFAFEKSMPKLNTQNPEVKKYLLEVGQYWV' A
#
# COMPACT_ATOMS: atom_id res chain seq x y z
N LEU A 1 -21.72 -4.33 -3.90
CA LEU A 1 -20.28 -4.01 -4.02
C LEU A 1 -19.68 -4.09 -2.63
N ASP A 2 -18.46 -4.61 -2.51
CA ASP A 2 -17.69 -4.63 -1.26
C ASP A 2 -16.40 -3.84 -1.47
N ALA A 3 -16.06 -2.96 -0.52
CA ALA A 3 -14.99 -1.98 -0.63
C ALA A 3 -13.81 -2.34 0.29
N VAL A 4 -12.79 -3.01 -0.27
CA VAL A 4 -11.58 -3.41 0.46
C VAL A 4 -10.58 -2.26 0.53
N PHE A 5 -10.84 -1.28 1.40
CA PHE A 5 -10.03 -0.05 1.49
C PHE A 5 -8.94 -0.09 2.57
N ASN A 6 -8.89 -1.16 3.38
CA ASN A 6 -7.87 -1.31 4.43
C ASN A 6 -6.52 -1.80 3.88
N HIS A 7 -6.54 -2.65 2.86
CA HIS A 7 -5.37 -3.30 2.28
C HIS A 7 -5.58 -3.48 0.78
N CYS A 8 -4.49 -3.71 0.05
CA CYS A 8 -4.55 -4.11 -1.34
C CYS A 8 -3.92 -5.50 -1.53
N GLY A 9 -3.99 -6.03 -2.74
CA GLY A 9 -3.24 -7.25 -3.10
C GLY A 9 -1.77 -6.96 -3.36
N GLU A 10 -0.95 -8.01 -3.33
CA GLU A 10 0.48 -7.94 -3.65
C GLU A 10 0.75 -7.39 -5.05
N GLU A 11 -0.08 -7.71 -6.04
CA GLU A 11 0.10 -7.25 -7.42
C GLU A 11 -0.34 -5.80 -7.67
N PHE A 12 -0.80 -5.08 -6.63
CA PHE A 12 -1.22 -3.69 -6.77
C PHE A 12 -0.04 -2.82 -7.25
N PRO A 13 -0.16 -2.10 -8.40
CA PRO A 13 1.00 -1.45 -9.01
C PRO A 13 1.76 -0.46 -8.11
N PRO A 14 1.11 0.38 -7.28
CA PRO A 14 1.81 1.21 -6.30
C PRO A 14 2.64 0.39 -5.30
N PHE A 15 2.15 -0.77 -4.88
CA PHE A 15 2.90 -1.63 -3.96
C PHE A 15 4.10 -2.29 -4.64
N GLN A 16 3.93 -2.76 -5.87
CA GLN A 16 5.02 -3.32 -6.68
C GLN A 16 6.15 -2.29 -6.90
N ASP A 17 5.80 -1.02 -7.11
CA ASP A 17 6.79 0.05 -7.23
C ASP A 17 7.57 0.27 -5.92
N VAL A 18 6.90 0.21 -4.77
CA VAL A 18 7.56 0.28 -3.44
C VAL A 18 8.48 -0.89 -3.20
N LEU A 19 8.10 -2.11 -3.58
CA LEU A 19 8.98 -3.28 -3.46
C LEU A 19 10.25 -3.14 -4.32
N LYS A 20 10.11 -2.55 -5.51
CA LYS A 20 11.24 -2.37 -6.45
C LYS A 20 12.16 -1.21 -6.08
N ASN A 21 11.58 -0.08 -5.68
CA ASN A 21 12.31 1.18 -5.53
C ASN A 21 12.50 1.61 -4.06
N GLY A 22 11.81 0.96 -3.11
CA GLY A 22 11.87 1.26 -1.68
C GLY A 22 11.58 2.73 -1.38
N GLU A 23 12.49 3.36 -0.61
CA GLU A 23 12.41 4.79 -0.26
C GLU A 23 12.46 5.74 -1.48
N SER A 24 12.90 5.26 -2.65
CA SER A 24 12.87 6.06 -3.89
C SER A 24 11.55 5.96 -4.64
N SER A 25 10.60 5.12 -4.19
CA SER A 25 9.27 5.02 -4.79
C SER A 25 8.46 6.29 -4.55
N ALA A 26 7.74 6.73 -5.58
CA ALA A 26 6.74 7.78 -5.44
C ALA A 26 5.58 7.36 -4.51
N TYR A 27 5.37 6.05 -4.33
CA TYR A 27 4.29 5.48 -3.52
C TYR A 27 4.76 5.02 -2.14
N LYS A 28 5.98 5.35 -1.71
CA LYS A 28 6.53 4.89 -0.42
C LYS A 28 5.61 5.18 0.77
N ASP A 29 4.96 6.36 0.76
CA ASP A 29 4.10 6.82 1.84
C ASP A 29 2.64 6.33 1.70
N TRP A 30 2.33 5.54 0.65
CA TRP A 30 1.03 4.87 0.49
C TRP A 30 0.89 3.63 1.38
N PHE A 31 2.00 3.16 1.95
CA PHE A 31 2.05 1.99 2.83
C PHE A 31 2.79 2.32 4.11
N HIS A 32 2.64 1.47 5.12
CA HIS A 32 3.46 1.56 6.33
C HIS A 32 4.70 0.68 6.13
N PHE A 33 5.78 1.28 5.65
CA PHE A 33 6.99 0.59 5.19
C PHE A 33 8.23 1.02 5.98
N SER A 34 9.16 0.10 6.21
CA SER A 34 10.50 0.38 6.72
C SER A 34 11.54 -0.56 6.11
N LEU A 35 12.71 -0.01 5.77
CA LEU A 35 13.86 -0.81 5.37
C LEU A 35 14.55 -1.38 6.62
N ASN A 36 14.79 -2.68 6.64
CA ASN A 36 15.69 -3.28 7.62
C ASN A 36 17.14 -2.91 7.29
N GLN A 37 18.00 -2.80 8.31
CA GLN A 37 19.42 -2.45 8.13
C GLN A 37 20.18 -3.49 7.28
N SER A 38 19.66 -4.72 7.17
CA SER A 38 20.25 -5.77 6.34
C SER A 38 19.84 -5.69 4.86
N HIS A 39 18.90 -4.82 4.47
CA HIS A 39 18.39 -4.69 3.10
C HIS A 39 17.86 -5.99 2.46
N GLU A 40 17.64 -7.05 3.25
CA GLU A 40 17.28 -8.37 2.74
C GLU A 40 15.81 -8.47 2.33
N SER A 41 14.93 -7.70 2.97
CA SER A 41 13.51 -7.64 2.60
C SER A 41 12.85 -6.42 3.23
N PRO A 42 12.04 -5.66 2.48
CA PRO A 42 11.27 -4.58 3.06
C PRO A 42 10.27 -5.10 4.10
N GLN A 43 10.22 -4.44 5.26
CA GLN A 43 9.18 -4.69 6.25
C GLN A 43 8.01 -3.74 6.00
N TYR A 44 6.80 -4.26 6.03
CA TYR A 44 5.59 -3.47 5.86
C TYR A 44 4.44 -4.02 6.67
N HIS A 45 3.49 -3.16 7.04
CA HIS A 45 2.29 -3.59 7.73
C HIS A 45 1.33 -4.28 6.75
N THR A 46 0.63 -5.30 7.24
CA THR A 46 -0.33 -6.07 6.47
C THR A 46 -1.67 -6.16 7.17
N PHE A 47 -2.66 -6.74 6.50
CA PHE A 47 -3.83 -7.27 7.17
C PHE A 47 -3.44 -8.52 7.98
N ALA A 48 -3.61 -8.44 9.30
CA ALA A 48 -3.12 -9.44 10.24
C ALA A 48 -1.63 -9.77 10.01
N PHE A 49 -1.33 -10.96 9.48
CA PHE A 49 0.02 -11.42 9.18
C PHE A 49 0.18 -11.89 7.73
N GLU A 50 -0.80 -11.56 6.87
CA GLU A 50 -0.84 -12.03 5.48
C GLU A 50 0.02 -11.12 4.59
N LYS A 51 1.15 -11.64 4.09
CA LYS A 51 2.11 -10.87 3.28
C LYS A 51 1.52 -10.40 1.96
N SER A 52 0.60 -11.17 1.39
CA SER A 52 -0.08 -10.81 0.15
C SER A 52 -1.09 -9.67 0.31
N MET A 53 -1.31 -9.18 1.54
CA MET A 53 -2.29 -8.14 1.87
C MET A 53 -1.64 -6.91 2.54
N PRO A 54 -0.80 -6.14 1.83
CA PRO A 54 -0.21 -4.90 2.35
C PRO A 54 -1.27 -3.86 2.76
N LYS A 55 -1.10 -3.29 3.95
CA LYS A 55 -2.03 -2.31 4.52
C LYS A 55 -1.80 -0.93 3.88
N LEU A 56 -2.88 -0.35 3.36
CA LEU A 56 -2.88 1.01 2.82
C LEU A 56 -2.81 2.04 3.95
N ASN A 57 -1.99 3.08 3.75
CA ASN A 57 -1.89 4.21 4.65
C ASN A 57 -3.03 5.21 4.37
N THR A 58 -4.19 4.98 4.98
CA THR A 58 -5.37 5.85 4.81
C THR A 58 -5.23 7.23 5.45
N GLN A 59 -4.11 7.54 6.10
CA GLN A 59 -3.80 8.90 6.54
C GLN A 59 -3.17 9.73 5.41
N ASN A 60 -2.54 9.08 4.42
CA ASN A 60 -1.94 9.73 3.27
C ASN A 60 -3.03 10.42 2.40
N PRO A 61 -2.88 11.71 2.05
CA PRO A 61 -3.85 12.43 1.23
C PRO A 61 -4.09 11.84 -0.17
N GLU A 62 -3.06 11.30 -0.81
CA GLU A 62 -3.16 10.69 -2.15
C GLU A 62 -3.93 9.37 -2.10
N VAL A 63 -3.64 8.52 -1.11
CA VAL A 63 -4.40 7.28 -0.87
C VAL A 63 -5.87 7.60 -0.60
N LYS A 64 -6.15 8.59 0.25
CA LYS A 64 -7.53 9.03 0.52
C LYS A 64 -8.23 9.46 -0.77
N LYS A 65 -7.58 10.30 -1.57
CA LYS A 65 -8.13 10.78 -2.83
C LYS A 65 -8.44 9.61 -3.77
N TYR A 66 -7.48 8.71 -3.98
CA TYR A 66 -7.64 7.54 -4.83
C TYR A 66 -8.83 6.65 -4.40
N LEU A 67 -8.92 6.31 -3.10
CA LEU A 67 -9.99 5.46 -2.59
C LEU A 67 -11.37 6.13 -2.70
N LEU A 68 -11.45 7.45 -2.48
CA LEU A 68 -12.69 8.22 -2.66
C LEU A 68 -13.12 8.29 -4.12
N GLU A 69 -12.18 8.48 -5.06
CA GLU A 69 -12.46 8.45 -6.50
C GLU A 69 -12.95 7.08 -6.95
N VAL A 70 -12.34 5.99 -6.48
CA VAL A 70 -12.81 4.62 -6.73
C VAL A 70 -14.21 4.42 -6.16
N GLY A 71 -14.46 4.86 -4.93
CA GLY A 71 -15.80 4.76 -4.31
C GLY A 71 -16.87 5.52 -5.10
N GLN A 72 -16.56 6.74 -5.56
CA GLN A 72 -17.47 7.56 -6.36
C GLN A 72 -17.74 6.98 -7.74
N TYR A 73 -16.75 6.33 -8.37
CA TYR A 73 -16.91 5.74 -9.71
C TYR A 73 -17.95 4.60 -9.75
N TRP A 74 -18.08 3.83 -8.67
CA TRP A 74 -18.93 2.65 -8.63
C TRP A 74 -20.32 2.85 -7.99
N VAL A 75 -20.60 4.05 -7.46
CA VAL A 75 -21.94 4.46 -6.99
C VAL A 75 -22.77 4.94 -8.17
#